data_AF-A0A9X8IU10-F1
#
_entry.id   AF-A0A9X8IU10-F1
#
_cell.length_a   1.000
_cell.length_b   1.000
_cell.length_c   1.000
_cell.angle_alpha   90.00
_cell.angle_beta   90.00
_cell.angle_gamma   90.00
#
_symmetry.space_group_name_H-M   'P 1'
#
loop_
_entity.id
_entity.type
_entity.pdbx_description
1 polymer ?
#
loop_
_entity_poly.entity_id
_entity_poly.type
_entity_poly.pdbx_seq_one_letter_code
_entity_poly.pdbx_strand_id
1 'polypeptide(L)'
;MKENIGKLNEVRAIMVFLVMTMDDQFEVEFDVSCGKDIENYMKLYLEQNWKELFENTRYVCDASFQGIQMLAKDKENKHSCFVEAMNTRRRASISIDRETLKDSNLDKLNRIKEIINS
;
A
#
# COMPACT_ATOMS: atom_id res chain seq x y z
N MET A 1 16.88 9.12 -27.06
CA MET A 1 16.22 9.83 -25.94
C MET A 1 16.59 9.04 -24.68
N LYS A 2 17.26 9.64 -23.68
CA LYS A 2 17.49 8.94 -22.39
C LYS A 2 16.20 9.01 -21.60
N GLU A 3 15.63 7.87 -21.24
CA GLU A 3 14.50 7.81 -20.31
C GLU A 3 14.93 8.39 -18.95
N ASN A 4 14.06 9.21 -18.35
CA ASN A 4 14.26 9.65 -16.97
C ASN A 4 13.96 8.46 -16.06
N ILE A 5 15.00 7.75 -15.64
CA ILE A 5 14.89 6.62 -14.71
C ILE A 5 15.03 7.16 -13.28
N GLY A 6 13.90 7.30 -12.58
CA GLY A 6 13.89 7.47 -11.12
C GLY A 6 14.15 6.12 -10.44
N LYS A 7 15.05 6.08 -9.46
CA LYS A 7 15.33 4.85 -8.70
C LYS A 7 14.44 4.77 -7.47
N LEU A 8 13.39 3.95 -7.53
CA LEU A 8 12.60 3.56 -6.36
C LEU A 8 13.39 2.47 -5.62
N ASN A 9 13.85 2.78 -4.40
CA ASN A 9 14.75 1.90 -3.65
C ASN A 9 14.09 1.31 -2.40
N GLU A 10 12.95 1.85 -1.99
CA GLU A 10 12.19 1.37 -0.83
C GLU A 10 10.88 0.80 -1.32
N VAL A 11 10.80 -0.53 -1.39
CA VAL A 11 9.61 -1.27 -1.79
C VAL A 11 9.08 -2.01 -0.57
N ARG A 12 7.81 -1.78 -0.24
CA ARG A 12 7.08 -2.43 0.84
C ARG A 12 5.79 -2.99 0.30
N ALA A 13 5.45 -4.19 0.74
CA ALA A 13 4.11 -4.74 0.61
C ALA A 13 3.52 -4.88 2.02
N ILE A 14 2.24 -4.56 2.14
CA ILE A 14 1.55 -4.45 3.43
C ILE A 14 0.25 -5.23 3.32
N MET A 15 0.02 -6.17 4.24
CA MET A 15 -1.29 -6.79 4.44
C MET A 15 -2.09 -5.95 5.43
N VAL A 16 -3.36 -5.69 5.10
CA VAL A 16 -4.25 -4.88 5.94
C VAL A 16 -5.36 -5.75 6.50
N PHE A 17 -5.56 -5.68 7.80
CA PHE A 17 -6.65 -6.33 8.51
C PHE A 17 -7.49 -5.27 9.22
N LEU A 18 -8.79 -5.46 9.18
CA LEU A 18 -9.73 -4.72 10.00
C LEU A 18 -10.01 -5.55 11.25
N VAL A 19 -9.54 -5.08 12.40
CA VAL A 19 -9.67 -5.76 13.68
C VAL A 19 -10.85 -5.17 14.42
N MET A 20 -11.74 -6.05 14.90
CA MET A 20 -12.90 -5.70 15.70
C MET A 20 -12.67 -6.14 17.14
N THR A 21 -12.88 -5.22 18.06
CA THR A 21 -12.89 -5.46 19.51
C THR A 21 -14.30 -5.22 20.05
N MET A 22 -14.51 -5.39 21.35
CA MET A 22 -15.80 -5.09 21.98
C MET A 22 -16.19 -3.61 21.86
N ASP A 23 -15.19 -2.72 21.88
CA ASP A 23 -15.41 -1.28 22.04
C ASP A 23 -15.09 -0.48 20.77
N ASP A 24 -14.29 -1.04 19.85
CA ASP A 24 -13.77 -0.31 18.70
C ASP A 24 -13.41 -1.22 17.50
N GLN A 25 -13.20 -0.60 16.34
CA GLN A 25 -12.75 -1.20 15.10
C GLN A 25 -11.63 -0.37 14.47
N PHE A 26 -10.50 -1.00 14.18
CA PHE A 26 -9.32 -0.31 13.63
C PHE A 26 -8.55 -1.18 12.64
N GLU A 27 -7.75 -0.53 11.80
CA GLU A 27 -6.88 -1.21 10.83
C GLU A 27 -5.53 -1.59 11.47
N VAL A 28 -5.06 -2.79 11.17
CA VAL A 28 -3.72 -3.28 11.52
C VAL A 28 -3.00 -3.66 10.23
N GLU A 29 -1.78 -3.15 10.10
CA GLU A 29 -0.93 -3.30 8.92
C GLU A 29 0.28 -4.19 9.24
N PHE A 30 0.53 -5.19 8.40
CA PHE A 30 1.72 -6.04 8.48
C PHE A 30 2.58 -5.87 7.25
N ASP A 31 3.83 -5.47 7.45
CA ASP A 31 4.83 -5.52 6.39
C ASP A 31 5.11 -6.98 6.00
N VAL A 32 5.02 -7.27 4.71
CA VAL A 32 5.36 -8.57 4.13
C VAL A 32 6.49 -8.41 3.12
N SER A 33 7.51 -9.25 3.27
CA SER A 33 8.71 -9.22 2.43
C SER A 33 8.73 -10.37 1.42
N CYS A 34 8.02 -11.46 1.71
CA CYS A 34 7.95 -12.63 0.83
C CYS A 34 6.62 -13.40 0.99
N GLY A 35 6.41 -14.39 0.11
CA GLY A 35 5.21 -15.24 0.16
C GLY A 35 5.04 -16.01 1.48
N LYS A 36 6.15 -16.38 2.15
CA LYS A 36 6.10 -17.09 3.44
C LYS A 36 5.48 -16.23 4.54
N ASP A 37 5.76 -14.92 4.54
CA ASP A 37 5.18 -13.99 5.51
C ASP A 37 3.66 -13.95 5.34
N ILE A 38 3.19 -13.85 4.09
CA ILE A 38 1.77 -13.85 3.73
C ILE A 38 1.11 -15.16 4.15
N GLU A 39 1.72 -16.31 3.81
CA GLU A 39 1.21 -17.63 4.19
C GLU A 39 1.09 -17.78 5.70
N ASN A 40 2.10 -17.33 6.45
CA ASN A 40 2.09 -17.39 7.91
C ASN A 40 0.95 -16.55 8.51
N TYR A 41 0.82 -15.28 8.10
CA TYR A 41 -0.25 -14.41 8.61
C TYR A 41 -1.63 -14.91 8.20
N MET A 42 -1.80 -15.37 6.96
CA MET A 42 -3.07 -15.93 6.50
C MET A 42 -3.42 -17.23 7.22
N LYS A 43 -2.43 -18.06 7.57
CA LYS A 43 -2.66 -19.26 8.38
C LYS A 43 -3.19 -18.90 9.76
N LEU A 44 -2.51 -17.99 10.48
CA LEU A 44 -2.97 -17.51 11.79
C LEU A 44 -4.36 -16.90 11.71
N TYR A 45 -4.64 -16.16 10.63
CA TYR A 45 -5.95 -15.58 10.35
C TYR A 45 -7.04 -16.64 10.19
N LEU A 46 -6.81 -17.65 9.34
CA LEU A 46 -7.77 -18.73 9.07
C LEU A 46 -7.99 -19.64 10.29
N GLU A 47 -6.96 -19.81 11.12
CA GLU A 47 -7.03 -20.54 12.39
C GLU A 47 -7.67 -19.70 13.52
N GLN A 48 -8.01 -18.44 13.26
CA GLN A 48 -8.54 -17.48 14.24
C GLN A 48 -7.63 -17.31 15.46
N ASN A 49 -6.31 -17.45 15.27
CA ASN A 49 -5.33 -17.29 16.33
C ASN A 49 -4.98 -15.80 16.50
N TRP A 50 -5.94 -15.04 17.02
CA TRP A 50 -5.84 -13.58 17.16
C TRP A 50 -4.73 -13.14 18.11
N LYS A 51 -4.45 -13.94 19.13
CA LYS A 51 -3.40 -13.62 20.10
C LYS A 51 -2.02 -13.59 19.46
N GLU A 52 -1.75 -14.51 18.55
CA GLU A 52 -0.47 -14.59 17.83
C GLU A 52 -0.45 -13.63 16.64
N LEU A 53 -1.58 -13.47 15.94
CA LEU A 53 -1.66 -12.55 14.80
C LEU A 53 -1.58 -11.07 15.24
N PHE A 54 -2.26 -10.70 16.33
CA PHE A 54 -2.36 -9.33 16.81
C PHE A 54 -1.78 -9.21 18.23
N GLU A 55 -0.50 -9.53 18.41
CA GLU A 55 0.20 -9.66 19.72
C GLU A 55 -0.07 -8.52 20.73
N ASN A 56 -0.45 -7.33 20.26
CA ASN A 56 -0.71 -6.13 21.07
C ASN A 56 -2.20 -5.86 21.37
N THR A 57 -3.14 -6.64 20.83
CA THR A 57 -4.58 -6.40 20.99
C THR A 57 -5.20 -7.45 21.92
N ARG A 58 -5.38 -7.08 23.20
CA ARG A 58 -5.78 -8.04 24.25
C ARG A 58 -7.19 -8.64 24.09
N TYR A 59 -8.07 -8.05 23.26
CA TYR A 59 -9.48 -8.44 23.15
C TYR A 59 -10.01 -8.33 21.72
N VAL A 60 -9.42 -9.09 20.80
CA VAL A 60 -9.95 -9.23 19.43
C VAL A 60 -11.16 -10.15 19.45
N CYS A 61 -12.31 -9.61 19.02
CA CYS A 61 -13.55 -10.36 18.84
C CYS A 61 -13.59 -11.02 17.47
N ASP A 62 -13.17 -10.28 16.44
CA ASP A 62 -13.13 -10.75 15.06
C ASP A 62 -12.08 -9.95 14.26
N ALA A 63 -11.69 -10.48 13.10
CA ALA A 63 -10.86 -9.78 12.15
C ALA A 63 -11.28 -10.09 10.72
N SER A 64 -11.13 -9.10 9.85
CA SER A 64 -11.39 -9.25 8.42
C SER A 64 -10.17 -8.82 7.63
N PHE A 65 -9.60 -9.73 6.86
CA PHE A 65 -8.55 -9.39 5.90
C PHE A 65 -9.11 -8.43 4.83
N GLN A 66 -8.57 -7.22 4.76
CA GLN A 66 -9.05 -6.17 3.87
C GLN A 66 -8.33 -6.11 2.53
N GLY A 67 -7.13 -6.70 2.41
CA GLY A 67 -6.38 -6.74 1.17
C GLY A 67 -4.91 -6.40 1.34
N ILE A 68 -4.27 -6.04 0.22
CA ILE A 68 -2.83 -5.77 0.16
C ILE A 68 -2.59 -4.38 -0.41
N GLN A 69 -1.64 -3.67 0.18
CA GLN A 69 -1.09 -2.43 -0.32
C GLN A 69 0.37 -2.63 -0.71
N MET A 70 0.82 -1.90 -1.73
CA MET A 70 2.21 -1.86 -2.16
C MET A 70 2.66 -0.42 -2.26
N LEU A 71 3.81 -0.11 -1.68
CA LEU A 71 4.43 1.19 -1.71
C LEU A 71 5.85 1.04 -2.26
N ALA A 72 6.16 1.77 -3.32
CA ALA A 72 7.50 1.90 -3.86
C ALA A 72 7.88 3.38 -3.87
N LYS A 73 8.93 3.77 -3.15
CA LYS A 73 9.37 5.16 -3.05
C LYS A 73 10.88 5.30 -3.20
N ASP A 74 11.34 6.48 -3.58
CA ASP A 74 12.75 6.83 -3.44
C ASP A 74 13.09 7.22 -1.99
N LYS A 75 14.39 7.31 -1.69
CA LYS A 75 14.89 7.61 -0.34
C LYS A 75 14.53 9.01 0.16
N GLU A 76 14.24 9.94 -0.76
CA GLU A 76 13.90 11.33 -0.46
C GLU A 76 12.38 11.56 -0.50
N ASN A 77 11.60 10.51 -0.75
CA ASN A 77 10.16 10.54 -1.01
C ASN A 77 9.73 11.50 -2.15
N LYS A 78 10.61 11.81 -3.11
CA LYS A 78 10.32 12.70 -4.24
C LYS A 78 9.48 12.02 -5.32
N HIS A 79 9.67 10.71 -5.46
CA HIS A 79 8.91 9.83 -6.32
C HIS A 79 8.33 8.70 -5.49
N SER A 80 7.04 8.46 -5.67
CA SER A 80 6.38 7.32 -5.06
C SER A 80 5.32 6.73 -5.97
N CYS A 81 5.18 5.42 -5.89
CA CYS A 81 4.11 4.64 -6.48
C CYS A 81 3.43 3.91 -5.31
N PHE A 82 2.11 4.01 -5.27
CA PHE A 82 1.29 3.39 -4.27
C PHE A 82 0.15 2.66 -4.96
N VAL A 83 -0.01 1.37 -4.65
CA VAL A 83 -1.04 0.51 -5.22
C VAL A 83 -1.79 -0.16 -4.08
N GLU A 84 -3.11 -0.10 -4.13
CA GLU A 84 -4.02 -0.74 -3.19
C GLU A 84 -4.90 -1.72 -3.93
N ALA A 85 -4.92 -2.95 -3.45
CA ALA A 85 -5.87 -3.99 -3.83
C ALA A 85 -6.65 -4.40 -2.57
N MET A 86 -7.58 -3.54 -2.17
CA MET A 86 -8.47 -3.76 -1.02
C MET A 86 -9.77 -4.44 -1.49
N ASN A 87 -10.50 -5.05 -0.57
CA ASN A 87 -11.78 -5.70 -0.83
C ASN A 87 -12.81 -4.71 -1.38
N THR A 88 -12.81 -3.47 -0.85
CA THR A 88 -13.79 -2.43 -1.19
C THR A 88 -13.30 -1.45 -2.25
N ARG A 89 -11.98 -1.38 -2.49
CA ARG A 89 -11.40 -0.43 -3.42
C ARG A 89 -10.14 -0.95 -4.10
N ARG A 90 -9.94 -0.53 -5.34
CA ARG A 90 -8.67 -0.68 -6.05
C ARG A 90 -8.19 0.71 -6.43
N ARG A 91 -6.96 1.04 -6.06
CA ARG A 91 -6.38 2.37 -6.29
C ARG A 91 -4.93 2.23 -6.72
N ALA A 92 -4.52 3.03 -7.69
CA ALA A 92 -3.12 3.25 -7.98
C ALA A 92 -2.86 4.76 -7.97
N SER A 93 -1.76 5.18 -7.37
CA SER A 93 -1.33 6.57 -7.26
C SER A 93 0.15 6.64 -7.57
N ILE A 94 0.54 7.62 -8.39
CA ILE A 94 1.94 7.90 -8.70
C ILE A 94 2.19 9.37 -8.42
N SER A 95 3.17 9.64 -7.57
CA SER A 95 3.68 10.97 -7.27
C SER A 95 5.05 11.12 -7.90
N ILE A 96 5.24 12.19 -8.68
CA ILE A 96 6.49 12.49 -9.35
C ILE A 96 6.89 13.91 -8.99
N ASP A 97 8.07 14.09 -8.44
CA ASP A 97 8.66 15.40 -8.24
C ASP A 97 8.74 16.19 -9.56
N ARG A 98 8.29 17.45 -9.46
CA ARG A 98 8.14 18.35 -10.59
C ARG A 98 9.49 18.78 -11.15
N GLU A 99 10.51 18.96 -10.31
CA GLU A 99 11.84 19.38 -10.77
C GLU A 99 12.51 18.30 -11.63
N THR A 100 12.17 17.04 -11.37
CA THR A 100 12.65 15.89 -12.16
C THR A 100 11.96 15.78 -13.53
N LEU A 101 10.79 16.40 -13.69
CA LEU A 101 10.07 16.50 -14.95
C LEU A 101 10.58 17.70 -15.76
N LYS A 102 11.74 17.55 -16.42
CA LYS A 102 12.21 18.53 -17.42
C LYS A 102 11.06 18.95 -18.34
N ASP A 103 10.95 20.24 -18.66
CA ASP A 103 9.78 20.93 -19.25
C ASP A 103 8.92 20.11 -20.24
N SER A 104 9.53 19.31 -21.12
CA SER A 104 8.82 18.47 -22.09
C SER A 104 7.83 17.43 -21.51
N ASN A 105 8.00 17.01 -20.26
CA ASN A 105 7.10 16.03 -19.62
C ASN A 105 5.96 16.71 -18.85
N LEU A 106 6.12 17.99 -18.46
CA LEU A 106 5.10 18.76 -17.78
C LEU A 106 3.90 19.03 -18.70
N ASP A 107 4.19 19.39 -19.96
CA ASP A 107 3.17 19.57 -21.00
C ASP A 107 2.36 18.29 -21.25
N LYS A 108 3.01 17.12 -21.25
CA LYS A 108 2.32 15.84 -21.41
C LYS A 108 1.38 15.56 -20.23
N LEU A 109 1.79 15.86 -19.00
CA LEU A 109 0.96 15.69 -17.81
C LEU A 109 -0.21 16.66 -17.77
N ASN A 110 -0.01 17.92 -18.17
CA ASN A 110 -1.10 18.90 -18.29
C ASN A 110 -2.15 18.43 -19.30
N ARG A 111 -1.71 17.92 -20.45
CA ARG A 111 -2.58 17.38 -21.49
C ARG A 111 -3.36 16.15 -21.03
N ILE A 112 -2.74 15.27 -20.25
CA ILE A 112 -3.43 14.13 -19.62
C ILE A 112 -4.48 14.62 -18.61
N LYS A 113 -4.17 15.64 -17.79
CA LYS A 113 -5.15 16.23 -16.85
C LYS A 113 -6.33 16.87 -17.57
N GLU A 114 -6.09 17.58 -18.68
CA GLU A 114 -7.16 18.14 -19.50
C GLU A 114 -8.09 17.05 -20.04
N ILE A 115 -7.55 15.94 -20.55
CA ILE A 115 -8.35 14.82 -21.07
C ILE A 115 -9.19 14.16 -19.96
N ILE A 116 -8.63 13.99 -18.75
CA ILE A 116 -9.34 13.35 -17.63
C ILE A 116 -10.46 14.24 -17.06
N ASN A 117 -10.29 15.55 -17.12
CA ASN A 117 -11.24 16.52 -16.56
C ASN A 117 -12.23 17.09 -17.61
N SER A 118 -12.18 16.61 -18.86
CA SER A 118 -13.14 16.93 -19.94
C SER A 118 -14.28 15.92 -19.98
#